data_AF-A0AAT9R887-F1
#
_entry.id   AF-A0AAT9R887-F1
#
_cell.length_a   1.000
_cell.length_b   1.000
_cell.length_c   1.000
_cell.angle_alpha   90.00
_cell.angle_beta   90.00
_cell.angle_gamma   90.00
#
_symmetry.space_group_name_H-M   'P 1'
#
loop_
_entity.id
_entity.type
_entity.pdbx_description
1 polymer ?
#
loop_
_entity_poly.entity_id
_entity_poly.type
_entity_poly.pdbx_seq_one_letter_code
_entity_poly.pdbx_strand_id
1 'polypeptide(L)'
;MTTPAVTSPGPVTSGPTAPDSAYGSVIALGKPNDSLLTVVIVAVVVLLLLIPLLRHLIRKRGGWRRFRRGVGRELTLTRRAFGEPLRTYRRHRRGVRALARQLSDPRSGLLVRRLLDAAAAALADAPGAVPHAVRTEPGLAAVQIAARPLPEPPAPWERPGEPGPQRWEFPLTEADGLSQGRPRTGAHLRPLPVAIGMADDACVHLDLAAGPRLITVEGDTAARGRLLQALAAQLDRSGSGASVIVADGVHPQYRGQRLDALLRDLDDASEEHGETEVAGEFEESGRAATTVVVCAAPSPEQARRLSALAASGAVVCLIDGRVAGHSWALRVDGRGRVVAPELGLDADSSPLGGAVAAAVRADRRRLRRESAPRRGAPTRQLPRTRERRPQEFEEARQLEETQALEAAEVLPEEPERSTLRATAPARTATGSDLLAEPAAARNRTTAASSGTRED
;
A
#
# COMPACT_ATOMS: atom_id res chain seq x y z
N MET A 1 45.68 36.97 28.59
CA MET A 1 44.22 37.11 28.80
C MET A 1 43.78 35.87 29.57
N THR A 2 43.82 35.79 30.91
CA THR A 2 43.74 36.81 31.99
C THR A 2 42.48 37.68 31.89
N THR A 3 41.59 37.78 32.89
CA THR A 3 41.61 37.26 34.30
C THR A 3 40.15 36.95 34.83
N PRO A 4 39.81 36.68 36.12
CA PRO A 4 38.62 35.87 36.52
C PRO A 4 37.42 36.75 37.02
N ALA A 5 36.45 36.42 37.91
CA ALA A 5 36.37 35.54 39.10
C ALA A 5 34.87 35.21 39.50
N VAL A 6 34.52 34.17 40.30
CA VAL A 6 34.47 34.03 41.81
C VAL A 6 33.36 34.91 42.45
N THR A 7 32.50 34.51 43.40
CA THR A 7 32.54 33.49 44.51
C THR A 7 31.17 32.81 44.80
N SER A 8 31.19 31.78 45.68
CA SER A 8 30.09 31.23 46.53
C SER A 8 30.47 31.48 48.02
N PRO A 9 29.79 31.07 49.14
CA PRO A 9 28.54 30.29 49.34
C PRO A 9 27.57 30.91 50.41
N GLY A 10 26.75 30.09 51.12
CA GLY A 10 25.89 30.47 52.27
C GLY A 10 26.64 30.52 53.63
N PRO A 11 26.04 30.23 54.84
CA PRO A 11 24.79 29.46 55.11
C PRO A 11 23.92 29.88 56.36
N VAL A 12 22.82 29.12 56.65
CA VAL A 12 22.17 28.88 58.01
C VAL A 12 21.56 30.11 58.76
N THR A 13 20.36 30.09 59.38
CA THR A 13 19.94 29.47 60.68
C THR A 13 18.39 29.29 60.76
N SER A 14 17.84 28.69 61.84
CA SER A 14 16.51 28.04 61.89
C SER A 14 15.54 28.43 63.04
N GLY A 15 14.23 28.45 62.74
CA GLY A 15 13.08 28.25 63.68
C GLY A 15 12.49 29.50 64.37
N PRO A 16 11.34 29.40 65.11
CA PRO A 16 10.37 28.29 65.21
C PRO A 16 8.85 28.69 65.14
N THR A 17 7.99 27.67 65.01
CA THR A 17 6.53 27.55 65.36
C THR A 17 5.59 28.76 65.63
N ALA A 18 4.56 28.91 64.76
CA ALA A 18 3.09 28.91 65.01
C ALA A 18 2.41 29.86 66.07
N PRO A 19 1.06 30.05 66.08
CA PRO A 19 -0.01 29.60 65.16
C PRO A 19 -0.92 30.74 64.61
N ASP A 20 -1.95 30.34 63.83
CA ASP A 20 -3.23 31.00 63.52
C ASP A 20 -3.44 32.52 63.66
N SER A 21 -3.78 33.16 62.54
CA SER A 21 -4.88 34.15 62.50
C SER A 21 -5.59 34.13 61.14
N ALA A 22 -6.92 33.97 61.15
CA ALA A 22 -7.72 33.78 59.95
C ALA A 22 -8.33 35.10 59.45
N TYR A 23 -7.68 35.76 58.49
CA TYR A 23 -8.24 36.92 57.78
C TYR A 23 -7.98 36.89 56.27
N GLY A 24 -9.06 37.01 55.50
CA GLY A 24 -9.05 37.52 54.14
C GLY A 24 -8.14 36.84 53.11
N SER A 25 -8.56 35.69 52.57
CA SER A 25 -8.08 35.24 51.27
C SER A 25 -8.60 36.19 50.18
N VAL A 26 -7.90 37.30 49.97
CA VAL A 26 -8.19 38.25 48.89
C VAL A 26 -7.88 37.55 47.59
N ILE A 27 -8.92 37.24 46.81
CA ILE A 27 -8.79 36.66 45.48
C ILE A 27 -7.96 37.63 44.63
N ALA A 28 -6.70 37.28 44.38
CA ALA A 28 -5.79 38.04 43.55
C ALA A 28 -6.27 37.98 42.09
N LEU A 29 -7.19 38.88 41.74
CA LEU A 29 -7.69 39.06 40.39
C LEU A 29 -6.52 39.52 39.51
N GLY A 30 -5.89 38.56 38.83
CA GLY A 30 -4.73 38.81 37.99
C GLY A 30 -5.07 39.91 36.98
N LYS A 31 -4.29 41.00 36.99
CA LYS A 31 -4.50 42.18 36.15
C LYS A 31 -4.65 41.71 34.70
N PRO A 32 -5.81 41.89 34.04
CA PRO A 32 -5.98 41.42 32.67
C PRO A 32 -5.06 42.21 31.76
N ASN A 33 -4.21 41.52 30.99
CA ASN A 33 -3.36 42.16 29.97
C ASN A 33 -4.22 43.08 29.09
N ASP A 34 -3.77 44.29 28.81
CA ASP A 34 -4.59 45.33 28.18
C ASP A 34 -5.17 44.89 26.82
N SER A 35 -4.47 44.04 26.08
CA SER A 35 -4.96 43.41 24.84
C SER A 35 -6.20 42.53 25.06
N LEU A 36 -6.27 41.78 26.16
CA LEU A 36 -7.41 40.93 26.51
C LEU A 36 -8.59 41.80 26.97
N LEU A 37 -8.34 42.80 27.79
CA LEU A 37 -9.35 43.78 28.22
C LEU A 37 -9.90 44.57 27.01
N THR A 38 -9.06 44.94 26.06
CA THR A 38 -9.47 45.57 24.79
C THR A 38 -10.34 44.65 23.94
N VAL A 39 -9.96 43.37 23.77
CA VAL A 39 -10.78 42.37 23.05
C VAL A 39 -12.14 42.17 23.74
N VAL A 40 -12.19 42.14 25.07
CA VAL A 40 -13.44 42.05 25.83
C VAL A 40 -14.30 43.29 25.66
N ILE A 41 -13.73 44.51 25.73
CA ILE A 41 -14.48 45.75 25.49
C ILE A 41 -15.03 45.79 24.06
N VAL A 42 -14.23 45.47 23.04
CA VAL A 42 -14.70 45.44 21.64
C VAL A 42 -15.81 44.39 21.47
N ALA A 43 -15.67 43.19 22.05
CA ALA A 43 -16.72 42.17 22.01
C ALA A 43 -18.01 42.63 22.71
N VAL A 44 -17.92 43.29 23.85
CA VAL A 44 -19.07 43.85 24.58
C VAL A 44 -19.74 44.99 23.81
N VAL A 45 -18.97 45.92 23.22
CA VAL A 45 -19.51 47.00 22.39
C VAL A 45 -20.20 46.46 21.14
N VAL A 46 -19.58 45.50 20.44
CA VAL A 46 -20.21 44.82 19.29
C VAL A 46 -21.49 44.11 19.71
N LEU A 47 -21.50 43.39 20.85
CA LEU A 47 -22.69 42.72 21.36
C LEU A 47 -23.80 43.71 21.74
N LEU A 48 -23.46 44.83 22.38
CA LEU A 48 -24.39 45.91 22.74
C LEU A 48 -24.96 46.65 21.53
N LEU A 49 -24.29 46.64 20.37
CA LEU A 49 -24.84 47.15 19.10
C LEU A 49 -25.70 46.07 18.39
N LEU A 50 -25.29 44.80 18.46
CA LEU A 50 -25.94 43.70 17.75
C LEU A 50 -27.29 43.33 18.40
N ILE A 51 -27.41 43.34 19.73
CA ILE A 51 -28.66 43.08 20.46
C ILE A 51 -29.81 44.05 20.05
N PRO A 52 -29.66 45.39 20.08
CA PRO A 52 -30.73 46.30 19.68
C PRO A 52 -30.99 46.27 18.17
N LEU A 53 -29.96 46.06 17.33
CA LEU A 53 -30.14 45.86 15.89
C LEU A 53 -31.02 44.63 15.61
N LEU A 54 -30.72 43.51 16.26
CA LEU A 54 -31.51 42.28 16.16
C LEU A 54 -32.94 42.51 16.69
N ARG A 55 -33.10 43.16 17.85
CA ARG A 55 -34.41 43.52 18.42
C ARG A 55 -35.22 44.44 17.49
N HIS A 56 -34.58 45.39 16.80
CA HIS A 56 -35.22 46.26 15.81
C HIS A 56 -35.69 45.47 14.58
N LEU A 57 -34.85 44.59 14.04
CA LEU A 57 -35.20 43.71 12.92
C LEU A 57 -36.34 42.74 13.28
N ILE A 58 -36.35 42.18 14.49
CA ILE A 58 -37.42 41.32 15.00
C ILE A 58 -38.74 42.10 15.13
N ARG A 59 -38.70 43.34 15.62
CA ARG A 59 -39.91 44.20 15.71
C ARG A 59 -40.43 44.56 14.32
N LYS A 60 -39.56 45.05 13.40
CA LYS A 60 -39.94 45.38 12.01
C LYS A 60 -40.50 44.19 11.23
N ARG A 61 -39.98 42.97 11.42
CA ARG A 61 -40.44 41.76 10.71
C ARG A 61 -41.63 41.03 11.39
N GLY A 62 -42.36 41.70 12.28
CA GLY A 62 -43.60 41.17 12.88
C GLY A 62 -43.37 40.03 13.88
N GLY A 63 -42.29 40.09 14.65
CA GLY A 63 -42.05 39.24 15.81
C GLY A 63 -41.20 37.98 15.57
N TRP A 64 -40.68 37.43 16.67
CA TRP A 64 -39.68 36.35 16.70
C TRP A 64 -40.12 35.09 15.93
N ARG A 65 -41.42 34.75 15.97
CA ARG A 65 -41.98 33.60 15.23
C ARG A 65 -41.96 33.79 13.71
N ARG A 66 -42.08 35.02 13.19
CA ARG A 66 -41.98 35.31 11.74
C ARG A 66 -40.50 35.37 11.32
N PHE A 67 -39.66 36.07 12.07
CA PHE A 67 -38.21 36.13 11.82
C PHE A 67 -37.57 34.73 11.76
N ARG A 68 -37.81 33.87 12.76
CA ARG A 68 -37.30 32.48 12.76
C ARG A 68 -37.81 31.62 11.60
N ARG A 69 -39.00 31.90 11.04
CA ARG A 69 -39.52 31.18 9.87
C ARG A 69 -38.87 31.63 8.55
N GLY A 70 -38.58 32.92 8.39
CA GLY A 70 -37.80 33.44 7.27
C GLY A 70 -36.37 32.90 7.29
N VAL A 71 -35.65 33.15 8.40
CA VAL A 71 -34.28 32.66 8.62
C VAL A 71 -34.19 31.14 8.52
N GLY A 72 -35.20 30.38 8.96
CA GLY A 72 -35.24 28.92 8.80
C GLY A 72 -35.41 28.43 7.35
N ARG A 73 -36.08 29.21 6.49
CA ARG A 73 -36.20 28.94 5.04
C ARG A 73 -34.89 29.28 4.32
N GLU A 74 -34.33 30.44 4.62
CA GLU A 74 -33.01 30.86 4.11
C GLU A 74 -31.93 29.83 4.51
N LEU A 75 -31.84 29.46 5.80
CA LEU A 75 -30.93 28.42 6.28
C LEU A 75 -31.18 27.04 5.67
N THR A 76 -32.38 26.67 5.24
CA THR A 76 -32.59 25.36 4.59
C THR A 76 -32.17 25.36 3.12
N LEU A 77 -32.23 26.50 2.44
CA LEU A 77 -31.60 26.67 1.12
C LEU A 77 -30.07 26.68 1.24
N THR A 78 -29.51 27.51 2.13
CA THR A 78 -28.06 27.54 2.41
C THR A 78 -27.53 26.19 2.88
N ARG A 79 -28.25 25.46 3.75
CA ARG A 79 -27.85 24.12 4.23
C ARG A 79 -27.99 23.03 3.16
N ARG A 80 -28.74 23.25 2.07
CA ARG A 80 -28.68 22.38 0.88
C ARG A 80 -27.42 22.69 0.09
N ALA A 81 -27.21 23.94 -0.33
CA ALA A 81 -26.04 24.36 -1.12
C ALA A 81 -24.69 24.08 -0.45
N PHE A 82 -24.52 24.43 0.83
CA PHE A 82 -23.29 24.21 1.60
C PHE A 82 -23.26 22.87 2.37
N GLY A 83 -24.37 22.12 2.35
CA GLY A 83 -24.45 20.81 3.00
C GLY A 83 -23.71 19.71 2.26
N GLU A 84 -23.63 19.81 0.93
CA GLU A 84 -22.95 18.83 0.07
C GLU A 84 -21.42 18.82 0.26
N PRO A 85 -20.68 19.95 0.20
CA PRO A 85 -19.25 19.96 0.53
C PRO A 85 -18.93 19.37 1.92
N LEU A 86 -19.77 19.66 2.92
CA LEU A 86 -19.63 19.10 4.28
C LEU A 86 -19.94 17.61 4.35
N ARG A 87 -20.84 17.08 3.50
CA ARG A 87 -21.10 15.63 3.37
C ARG A 87 -19.93 14.94 2.69
N THR A 88 -19.44 15.46 1.57
CA THR A 88 -18.29 14.91 0.84
C THR A 88 -17.04 14.87 1.70
N TYR A 89 -16.71 15.97 2.40
CA TYR A 89 -15.60 16.00 3.36
C TYR A 89 -15.79 14.99 4.51
N ARG A 90 -17.02 14.78 5.00
CA ARG A 90 -17.32 13.76 6.02
C ARG A 90 -17.21 12.33 5.48
N ARG A 91 -17.65 12.04 4.24
CA ARG A 91 -17.47 10.73 3.57
C ARG A 91 -15.99 10.43 3.41
N HIS A 92 -15.22 11.35 2.81
CA HIS A 92 -13.77 11.24 2.68
C HIS A 92 -13.08 11.02 4.04
N ARG A 93 -13.39 11.83 5.08
CA ARG A 93 -12.83 11.64 6.44
C ARG A 93 -13.28 10.35 7.15
N ARG A 94 -14.36 9.69 6.71
CA ARG A 94 -14.73 8.34 7.16
C ARG A 94 -13.92 7.29 6.40
N GLY A 95 -13.91 7.34 5.06
CA GLY A 95 -13.12 6.46 4.20
C GLY A 95 -11.63 6.43 4.57
N VAL A 96 -11.00 7.60 4.79
CA VAL A 96 -9.60 7.68 5.25
C VAL A 96 -9.41 6.91 6.55
N ARG A 97 -10.38 6.94 7.49
CA ARG A 97 -10.28 6.23 8.78
C ARG A 97 -10.58 4.74 8.66
N ALA A 98 -11.51 4.35 7.79
CA ALA A 98 -11.82 2.94 7.52
C ALA A 98 -10.62 2.25 6.86
N LEU A 99 -10.20 2.76 5.69
CA LEU A 99 -8.99 2.29 4.98
C LEU A 99 -7.76 2.35 5.88
N ALA A 100 -7.53 3.43 6.63
CA ALA A 100 -6.33 3.52 7.48
C ALA A 100 -6.33 2.46 8.58
N ARG A 101 -7.48 2.14 9.19
CA ARG A 101 -7.58 1.06 10.20
C ARG A 101 -7.25 -0.29 9.58
N GLN A 102 -7.90 -0.62 8.47
CA GLN A 102 -7.74 -1.91 7.79
C GLN A 102 -6.31 -2.09 7.25
N LEU A 103 -5.76 -1.10 6.53
CA LEU A 103 -4.39 -1.14 6.04
C LEU A 103 -3.37 -1.15 7.19
N SER A 104 -3.67 -0.54 8.33
CA SER A 104 -2.82 -0.56 9.53
C SER A 104 -2.95 -1.85 10.36
N ASP A 105 -3.85 -2.76 10.03
CA ASP A 105 -3.99 -4.06 10.69
C ASP A 105 -3.35 -5.18 9.82
N PRO A 106 -2.27 -5.84 10.28
CA PRO A 106 -1.68 -6.94 9.55
C PRO A 106 -2.64 -8.11 9.30
N ARG A 107 -3.64 -8.33 10.17
CA ARG A 107 -4.60 -9.44 10.04
C ARG A 107 -5.55 -9.23 8.86
N SER A 108 -5.96 -7.99 8.62
CA SER A 108 -6.85 -7.61 7.52
C SER A 108 -6.28 -7.97 6.14
N GLY A 109 -4.98 -7.73 5.90
CA GLY A 109 -4.32 -8.14 4.65
C GLY A 109 -4.26 -9.66 4.47
N LEU A 110 -3.95 -10.39 5.56
CA LEU A 110 -3.94 -11.85 5.57
C LEU A 110 -5.35 -12.45 5.40
N LEU A 111 -6.39 -11.79 5.90
CA LEU A 111 -7.79 -12.19 5.71
C LEU A 111 -8.20 -12.07 4.23
N VAL A 112 -7.91 -10.95 3.57
CA VAL A 112 -8.20 -10.78 2.13
C VAL A 112 -7.45 -11.83 1.29
N ARG A 113 -6.20 -12.14 1.64
CA ARG A 113 -5.43 -13.21 0.98
C ARG A 113 -6.09 -14.58 1.19
N ARG A 114 -6.43 -14.96 2.43
CA ARG A 114 -7.13 -16.22 2.75
C ARG A 114 -8.48 -16.34 2.05
N LEU A 115 -9.25 -15.25 1.90
CA LEU A 115 -10.51 -15.25 1.16
C LEU A 115 -10.30 -15.54 -0.34
N LEU A 116 -9.25 -14.98 -0.95
CA LEU A 116 -8.88 -15.26 -2.35
C LEU A 116 -8.35 -16.70 -2.54
N ASP A 117 -7.50 -17.17 -1.63
CA ASP A 117 -6.97 -18.55 -1.63
C ASP A 117 -8.08 -19.59 -1.42
N ALA A 118 -9.01 -19.36 -0.48
CA ALA A 118 -10.14 -20.24 -0.21
C ALA A 118 -11.18 -20.23 -1.33
N ALA A 119 -11.50 -19.06 -1.91
CA ALA A 119 -12.36 -18.98 -3.09
C ALA A 119 -11.72 -19.67 -4.31
N ALA A 120 -10.40 -19.57 -4.47
CA ALA A 120 -9.69 -20.26 -5.56
C ALA A 120 -9.68 -21.79 -5.37
N ALA A 121 -9.50 -22.27 -4.12
CA ALA A 121 -9.61 -23.69 -3.81
C ALA A 121 -11.04 -24.23 -4.04
N ALA A 122 -12.06 -23.45 -3.69
CA ALA A 122 -13.47 -23.76 -3.98
C ALA A 122 -13.85 -23.67 -5.48
N LEU A 123 -12.95 -23.16 -6.32
CA LEU A 123 -13.08 -23.09 -7.79
C LEU A 123 -12.13 -24.05 -8.53
N ALA A 124 -11.44 -24.96 -7.82
CA ALA A 124 -10.44 -25.84 -8.42
C ALA A 124 -10.99 -26.71 -9.58
N ASP A 125 -12.24 -27.17 -9.47
CA ASP A 125 -12.93 -27.98 -10.48
C ASP A 125 -13.66 -27.14 -11.55
N ALA A 126 -13.52 -25.81 -11.52
CA ALA A 126 -14.19 -24.86 -12.43
C ALA A 126 -13.18 -24.21 -13.40
N PRO A 127 -12.82 -24.88 -14.52
CA PRO A 127 -11.77 -24.39 -15.41
C PRO A 127 -12.07 -23.00 -15.98
N GLY A 128 -11.12 -22.08 -15.83
CA GLY A 128 -11.25 -20.68 -16.25
C GLY A 128 -12.02 -19.77 -15.28
N ALA A 129 -12.50 -20.28 -14.13
CA ALA A 129 -13.06 -19.45 -13.07
C ALA A 129 -11.95 -18.87 -12.18
N VAL A 130 -11.89 -17.54 -12.02
CA VAL A 130 -10.83 -16.87 -11.25
C VAL A 130 -11.40 -15.84 -10.28
N PRO A 131 -11.16 -15.96 -8.95
CA PRO A 131 -11.47 -14.91 -7.99
C PRO A 131 -10.43 -13.78 -8.13
N HIS A 132 -10.89 -12.56 -8.40
CA HIS A 132 -10.02 -11.44 -8.78
C HIS A 132 -10.13 -10.22 -7.86
N ALA A 133 -11.22 -10.04 -7.12
CA ALA A 133 -11.39 -8.91 -6.21
C ALA A 133 -12.19 -9.29 -4.96
N VAL A 134 -12.00 -8.55 -3.87
CA VAL A 134 -12.70 -8.75 -2.59
C VAL A 134 -13.24 -7.42 -2.08
N ARG A 135 -14.54 -7.37 -1.81
CA ARG A 135 -15.19 -6.30 -1.04
C ARG A 135 -15.30 -6.78 0.40
N THR A 136 -14.85 -5.98 1.36
CA THR A 136 -14.87 -6.30 2.79
C THR A 136 -15.69 -5.29 3.57
N GLU A 137 -16.65 -5.78 4.33
CA GLU A 137 -17.63 -5.01 5.10
C GLU A 137 -17.68 -5.49 6.56
N PRO A 138 -18.31 -4.75 7.48
CA PRO A 138 -18.45 -5.19 8.87
C PRO A 138 -19.32 -6.46 9.00
N GLY A 139 -18.68 -7.63 9.01
CA GLY A 139 -19.32 -8.93 9.17
C GLY A 139 -19.47 -9.76 7.89
N LEU A 140 -19.17 -9.20 6.71
CA LEU A 140 -19.30 -9.88 5.42
C LEU A 140 -18.10 -9.61 4.51
N ALA A 141 -17.73 -10.60 3.70
CA ALA A 141 -16.86 -10.39 2.54
C ALA A 141 -17.53 -10.93 1.27
N ALA A 142 -17.42 -10.19 0.17
CA ALA A 142 -17.89 -10.61 -1.14
C ALA A 142 -16.70 -10.72 -2.11
N VAL A 143 -16.43 -11.93 -2.61
CA VAL A 143 -15.35 -12.20 -3.56
C VAL A 143 -15.92 -12.18 -4.98
N GLN A 144 -15.45 -11.26 -5.81
CA GLN A 144 -15.82 -11.18 -7.22
C GLN A 144 -15.02 -12.21 -8.03
N ILE A 145 -15.72 -12.94 -8.88
CA ILE A 145 -15.22 -14.09 -9.64
C ILE A 145 -15.49 -13.83 -11.13
N ALA A 146 -14.50 -14.07 -11.98
CA ALA A 146 -14.68 -14.08 -13.42
C ALA A 146 -14.87 -15.54 -13.86
N ALA A 147 -16.08 -15.92 -14.30
CA ALA A 147 -16.40 -17.28 -14.72
C ALA A 147 -17.47 -17.33 -15.83
N ARG A 148 -17.57 -18.45 -16.56
CA ARG A 148 -18.54 -18.66 -17.65
C ARG A 148 -19.01 -20.12 -17.72
N PRO A 149 -20.14 -20.50 -17.10
CA PRO A 149 -20.93 -19.73 -16.11
C PRO A 149 -20.23 -19.65 -14.75
N LEU A 150 -20.81 -18.92 -13.80
CA LEU A 150 -20.40 -18.98 -12.38
C LEU A 150 -20.98 -20.26 -11.73
N PRO A 151 -20.16 -21.14 -11.13
CA PRO A 151 -20.65 -22.32 -10.41
C PRO A 151 -21.49 -21.97 -9.16
N GLU A 152 -22.19 -22.98 -8.66
CA GLU A 152 -22.83 -22.97 -7.33
C GLU A 152 -21.74 -22.78 -6.26
N PRO A 153 -21.87 -21.81 -5.33
CA PRO A 153 -20.94 -21.71 -4.21
C PRO A 153 -21.07 -22.93 -3.29
N PRO A 154 -19.96 -23.61 -2.93
CA PRO A 154 -19.97 -24.63 -1.89
C PRO A 154 -19.99 -23.96 -0.51
N ALA A 155 -20.73 -24.54 0.45
CA ALA A 155 -20.77 -24.02 1.81
C ALA A 155 -19.35 -23.87 2.43
N PRO A 156 -19.07 -22.80 3.19
CA PRO A 156 -19.98 -21.76 3.67
C PRO A 156 -20.10 -20.52 2.75
N TRP A 157 -19.73 -20.63 1.47
CA TRP A 157 -19.97 -19.55 0.50
C TRP A 157 -21.45 -19.49 0.12
N GLU A 158 -21.98 -18.28 -0.05
CA GLU A 158 -23.36 -18.02 -0.47
C GLU A 158 -23.42 -17.26 -1.81
N ARG A 159 -24.55 -17.34 -2.52
CA ARG A 159 -24.83 -16.42 -3.65
C ARG A 159 -25.43 -15.12 -3.10
N PRO A 160 -25.09 -13.95 -3.67
CA PRO A 160 -25.77 -12.70 -3.32
C PRO A 160 -27.27 -12.80 -3.61
N GLY A 161 -28.10 -12.28 -2.70
CA GLY A 161 -29.53 -12.13 -2.93
C GLY A 161 -29.90 -11.02 -3.93
N GLU A 162 -28.95 -10.14 -4.28
CA GLU A 162 -29.13 -9.02 -5.20
C GLU A 162 -28.47 -9.27 -6.57
N PRO A 163 -29.09 -8.83 -7.68
CA PRO A 163 -28.48 -8.91 -9.01
C PRO A 163 -27.28 -7.97 -9.13
N GLY A 164 -26.14 -8.49 -9.62
CA GLY A 164 -24.92 -7.71 -9.76
C GLY A 164 -23.79 -8.47 -10.46
N PRO A 165 -22.53 -8.00 -10.35
CA PRO A 165 -21.36 -8.73 -10.82
C PRO A 165 -21.27 -10.12 -10.18
N GLN A 166 -20.78 -11.11 -10.93
CA GLN A 166 -20.52 -12.46 -10.43
C GLN A 166 -19.66 -12.41 -9.16
N ARG A 167 -20.25 -12.83 -8.04
CA ARG A 167 -19.60 -12.86 -6.72
C ARG A 167 -20.15 -13.99 -5.86
N TRP A 168 -19.35 -14.42 -4.90
CA TRP A 168 -19.77 -15.25 -3.77
C TRP A 168 -19.58 -14.45 -2.48
N GLU A 169 -20.42 -14.72 -1.48
CA GLU A 169 -20.42 -14.02 -0.19
C GLU A 169 -20.05 -14.96 0.96
N PHE A 170 -19.43 -14.42 2.00
CA PHE A 170 -18.85 -15.18 3.10
C PHE A 170 -19.06 -14.44 4.44
N PRO A 171 -19.74 -15.03 5.43
CA PRO A 171 -19.89 -14.47 6.77
C PRO A 171 -18.54 -14.38 7.50
N LEU A 172 -18.06 -13.17 7.82
CA LEU A 172 -16.77 -13.00 8.50
C LEU A 172 -16.75 -13.49 9.96
N THR A 173 -17.91 -13.85 10.51
CA THR A 173 -18.05 -14.63 11.75
C THR A 173 -17.43 -16.04 11.64
N GLU A 174 -17.30 -16.57 10.43
CA GLU A 174 -16.78 -17.92 10.14
C GLU A 174 -15.35 -17.89 9.57
N ALA A 175 -14.68 -16.74 9.60
CA ALA A 175 -13.36 -16.53 8.98
C ALA A 175 -12.20 -17.35 9.59
N ASP A 176 -12.41 -17.99 10.73
CA ASP A 176 -11.47 -18.95 11.32
C ASP A 176 -11.67 -20.39 10.78
N GLY A 177 -12.83 -20.67 10.17
CA GLY A 177 -13.12 -21.90 9.44
C GLY A 177 -12.72 -21.86 7.95
N LEU A 178 -12.14 -20.75 7.47
CA LEU A 178 -11.62 -20.65 6.10
C LEU A 178 -10.56 -21.73 5.82
N SER A 179 -10.87 -22.64 4.90
CA SER A 179 -9.96 -23.67 4.39
C SER A 179 -8.62 -23.05 3.99
N GLN A 180 -7.51 -23.65 4.44
CA GLN A 180 -6.18 -23.26 3.97
C GLN A 180 -6.00 -23.76 2.53
N GLY A 181 -6.42 -22.93 1.57
CA GLY A 181 -6.39 -23.26 0.16
C GLY A 181 -4.99 -23.67 -0.30
N ARG A 182 -4.91 -24.80 -1.02
CA ARG A 182 -3.71 -25.16 -1.77
C ARG A 182 -3.43 -24.05 -2.80
N PRO A 183 -2.16 -23.66 -3.05
CA PRO A 183 -1.84 -22.68 -4.09
C PRO A 183 -2.50 -23.04 -5.43
N ARG A 184 -2.99 -22.02 -6.15
CA ARG A 184 -3.74 -22.16 -7.41
C ARG A 184 -3.03 -23.12 -8.39
N THR A 185 -3.67 -24.23 -8.72
CA THR A 185 -3.20 -25.15 -9.77
C THR A 185 -3.05 -24.38 -11.08
N GLY A 186 -1.84 -24.36 -11.65
CA GLY A 186 -1.54 -23.60 -12.89
C GLY A 186 -1.29 -22.09 -12.69
N ALA A 187 -1.25 -21.57 -11.46
CA ALA A 187 -0.79 -20.20 -11.19
C ALA A 187 0.17 -20.19 -9.99
N HIS A 188 1.46 -20.22 -10.28
CA HIS A 188 2.57 -20.32 -9.32
C HIS A 188 2.63 -19.10 -8.35
N LEU A 189 1.98 -17.99 -8.72
CA LEU A 189 1.86 -16.80 -7.88
C LEU A 189 0.68 -16.88 -6.90
N ARG A 190 1.00 -16.73 -5.61
CA ARG A 190 0.02 -16.41 -4.56
C ARG A 190 -0.74 -15.11 -4.89
N PRO A 191 -2.00 -14.95 -4.42
CA PRO A 191 -2.73 -13.69 -4.56
C PRO A 191 -1.93 -12.50 -4.02
N LEU A 192 -2.03 -11.37 -4.71
CA LEU A 192 -1.39 -10.10 -4.39
C LEU A 192 -2.46 -8.99 -4.24
N PRO A 193 -3.25 -9.00 -3.15
CA PRO A 193 -4.36 -8.08 -2.95
C PRO A 193 -3.89 -6.67 -2.59
N VAL A 194 -4.42 -5.66 -3.29
CA VAL A 194 -4.18 -4.23 -3.01
C VAL A 194 -5.51 -3.49 -2.91
N ALA A 195 -5.67 -2.62 -1.91
CA ALA A 195 -6.88 -1.81 -1.79
C ALA A 195 -6.90 -0.70 -2.85
N ILE A 196 -7.99 -0.64 -3.63
CA ILE A 196 -8.18 0.36 -4.69
C ILE A 196 -9.06 1.54 -4.24
N GLY A 197 -9.89 1.37 -3.21
CA GLY A 197 -10.76 2.43 -2.68
C GLY A 197 -11.91 1.91 -1.82
N MET A 198 -12.89 2.79 -1.56
CA MET A 198 -14.13 2.47 -0.86
C MET A 198 -15.32 2.37 -1.83
N ALA A 199 -16.06 1.27 -1.81
CA ALA A 199 -17.40 1.19 -2.39
C ALA A 199 -18.40 1.40 -1.24
N ASP A 200 -19.04 2.56 -1.19
CA ASP A 200 -19.87 2.99 -0.05
C ASP A 200 -19.16 2.95 1.30
N ASP A 201 -19.43 1.99 2.18
CA ASP A 201 -18.66 1.76 3.43
C ASP A 201 -17.83 0.45 3.39
N ALA A 202 -17.80 -0.26 2.25
CA ALA A 202 -16.96 -1.43 1.97
C ALA A 202 -15.57 -1.03 1.45
N CYS A 203 -14.53 -1.75 1.87
CA CYS A 203 -13.19 -1.62 1.28
C CYS A 203 -13.00 -2.61 0.14
N VAL A 204 -12.59 -2.12 -1.04
CA VAL A 204 -12.42 -2.90 -2.27
C VAL A 204 -10.95 -3.20 -2.51
N HIS A 205 -10.62 -4.48 -2.64
CA HIS A 205 -9.29 -4.99 -2.96
C HIS A 205 -9.30 -5.68 -4.33
N LEU A 206 -8.22 -5.52 -5.09
CA LEU A 206 -7.95 -6.18 -6.36
C LEU A 206 -6.74 -7.10 -6.20
N ASP A 207 -6.85 -8.36 -6.63
CA ASP A 207 -5.71 -9.28 -6.76
C ASP A 207 -4.94 -8.96 -8.04
N LEU A 208 -3.76 -8.35 -7.91
CA LEU A 208 -2.94 -7.99 -9.06
C LEU A 208 -2.21 -9.19 -9.70
N ALA A 209 -2.18 -10.35 -9.01
CA ALA A 209 -1.60 -11.59 -9.55
C ALA A 209 -2.64 -12.41 -10.35
N ALA A 210 -3.92 -12.06 -10.28
CA ALA A 210 -4.99 -12.64 -11.08
C ALA A 210 -5.02 -12.03 -12.49
N GLY A 211 -5.54 -12.81 -13.46
CA GLY A 211 -5.70 -12.35 -14.84
C GLY A 211 -4.37 -12.04 -15.54
N PRO A 212 -4.28 -10.95 -16.33
CA PRO A 212 -3.18 -10.71 -17.26
C PRO A 212 -1.90 -10.15 -16.60
N ARG A 213 -1.93 -9.81 -15.30
CA ARG A 213 -0.81 -9.23 -14.51
C ARG A 213 -0.22 -7.92 -15.04
N LEU A 214 -0.69 -7.41 -16.18
CA LEU A 214 -0.45 -6.05 -16.68
C LEU A 214 -1.62 -5.15 -16.27
N ILE A 215 -1.41 -4.22 -15.33
CA ILE A 215 -2.44 -3.30 -14.86
C ILE A 215 -2.06 -1.87 -15.25
N THR A 216 -2.88 -1.29 -16.13
CA THR A 216 -2.76 0.12 -16.53
C THR A 216 -3.64 0.99 -15.64
N VAL A 217 -3.17 2.18 -15.32
CA VAL A 217 -3.99 3.23 -14.69
C VAL A 217 -4.25 4.30 -15.74
N GLU A 218 -5.50 4.70 -15.93
CA GLU A 218 -5.95 5.64 -16.96
C GLU A 218 -6.68 6.84 -16.36
N GLY A 219 -6.92 7.88 -17.17
CA GLY A 219 -7.78 9.01 -16.81
C GLY A 219 -7.00 10.23 -16.32
N ASP A 220 -7.60 10.96 -15.37
CA ASP A 220 -7.09 12.25 -14.87
C ASP A 220 -5.66 12.13 -14.35
N THR A 221 -4.72 12.87 -14.92
CA THR A 221 -3.28 12.71 -14.65
C THR A 221 -2.93 12.90 -13.17
N ALA A 222 -3.60 13.82 -12.47
CA ALA A 222 -3.32 14.09 -11.06
C ALA A 222 -3.90 13.00 -10.15
N ALA A 223 -5.09 12.46 -10.45
CA ALA A 223 -5.67 11.32 -9.73
C ALA A 223 -4.93 10.01 -10.04
N ARG A 224 -4.53 9.80 -11.30
CA ARG A 224 -3.78 8.64 -11.80
C ARG A 224 -2.44 8.47 -11.09
N GLY A 225 -1.60 9.51 -11.07
CA GLY A 225 -0.32 9.47 -10.35
C GLY A 225 -0.50 9.21 -8.85
N ARG A 226 -1.50 9.84 -8.21
CA ARG A 226 -1.83 9.60 -6.79
C ARG A 226 -2.30 8.17 -6.51
N LEU A 227 -3.08 7.58 -7.42
CA LEU A 227 -3.54 6.20 -7.31
C LEU A 227 -2.37 5.23 -7.49
N LEU A 228 -1.59 5.36 -8.57
CA LEU A 228 -0.42 4.51 -8.85
C LEU A 228 0.58 4.52 -7.68
N GLN A 229 0.90 5.70 -7.16
CA GLN A 229 1.78 5.86 -5.98
C GLN A 229 1.17 5.21 -4.73
N ALA A 230 -0.15 5.26 -4.54
CA ALA A 230 -0.83 4.61 -3.43
C ALA A 230 -0.97 3.08 -3.58
N LEU A 231 -0.95 2.54 -4.81
CA LEU A 231 -0.85 1.10 -5.06
C LEU A 231 0.58 0.61 -4.80
N ALA A 232 1.59 1.28 -5.37
CA ALA A 232 3.00 0.98 -5.14
C ALA A 232 3.38 1.04 -3.64
N ALA A 233 2.97 2.09 -2.93
CA ALA A 233 3.21 2.26 -1.49
C ALA A 233 2.35 1.36 -0.58
N GLN A 234 1.47 0.52 -1.14
CA GLN A 234 0.88 -0.63 -0.43
C GLN A 234 1.72 -1.90 -0.61
N LEU A 235 2.26 -2.11 -1.81
CA LEU A 235 3.07 -3.28 -2.17
C LEU A 235 4.47 -3.23 -1.56
N ASP A 236 5.05 -2.02 -1.42
CA ASP A 236 6.33 -1.73 -0.74
C ASP A 236 6.30 -2.03 0.78
N ARG A 237 5.13 -2.41 1.33
CA ARG A 237 4.98 -2.65 2.77
C ARG A 237 5.38 -4.08 3.14
N SER A 238 6.19 -4.19 4.20
CA SER A 238 6.53 -5.45 4.85
C SER A 238 5.30 -6.34 5.07
N GLY A 239 5.30 -7.53 4.46
CA GLY A 239 4.20 -8.50 4.55
C GLY A 239 3.20 -8.49 3.38
N SER A 240 3.35 -7.61 2.38
CA SER A 240 2.63 -7.72 1.09
C SER A 240 2.90 -9.06 0.40
N GLY A 241 4.16 -9.51 0.42
CA GLY A 241 4.66 -10.60 -0.39
C GLY A 241 5.05 -10.17 -1.81
N ALA A 242 5.28 -8.88 -2.05
CA ALA A 242 5.85 -8.34 -3.27
C ALA A 242 7.24 -7.73 -3.05
N SER A 243 8.06 -7.76 -4.09
CA SER A 243 9.28 -6.95 -4.22
C SER A 243 9.00 -5.84 -5.23
N VAL A 244 9.03 -4.56 -4.82
CA VAL A 244 8.60 -3.45 -5.68
C VAL A 244 9.80 -2.76 -6.32
N ILE A 245 9.86 -2.82 -7.64
CA ILE A 245 10.85 -2.14 -8.48
C ILE A 245 10.15 -0.94 -9.13
N VAL A 246 10.62 0.27 -8.83
CA VAL A 246 10.07 1.52 -9.41
C VAL A 246 11.03 2.05 -10.46
N ALA A 247 10.59 2.12 -11.71
CA ALA A 247 11.34 2.69 -12.82
C ALA A 247 11.42 4.22 -12.74
N ASP A 248 12.36 4.80 -13.50
CA ASP A 248 12.47 6.26 -13.63
C ASP A 248 11.17 6.91 -14.15
N GLY A 249 10.95 8.18 -13.82
CA GLY A 249 9.78 8.97 -14.21
C GLY A 249 8.49 8.74 -13.41
N VAL A 250 8.35 7.66 -12.65
CA VAL A 250 7.10 7.34 -11.89
C VAL A 250 6.83 8.31 -10.73
N HIS A 251 7.88 8.81 -10.07
CA HIS A 251 7.75 9.69 -8.91
C HIS A 251 8.83 10.79 -8.94
N PRO A 252 8.46 12.09 -8.89
CA PRO A 252 9.39 13.19 -9.20
C PRO A 252 10.54 13.38 -8.20
N GLN A 253 10.49 12.69 -7.04
CA GLN A 253 11.54 12.73 -6.02
C GLN A 253 12.29 11.39 -5.88
N TYR A 254 12.00 10.39 -6.72
CA TYR A 254 12.67 9.09 -6.72
C TYR A 254 13.18 8.78 -8.13
N ARG A 255 14.51 8.77 -8.29
CA ARG A 255 15.15 8.37 -9.54
C ARG A 255 15.30 6.87 -9.55
N GLY A 256 14.33 6.20 -10.14
CA GLY A 256 14.40 4.77 -10.43
C GLY A 256 15.43 4.46 -11.52
N GLN A 257 15.63 3.18 -11.77
CA GLN A 257 16.43 2.72 -12.90
C GLN A 257 15.66 2.88 -14.21
N ARG A 258 16.37 3.06 -15.33
CA ARG A 258 15.73 3.13 -16.66
C ARG A 258 15.09 1.80 -17.02
N LEU A 259 13.90 1.84 -17.63
CA LEU A 259 13.12 0.64 -17.95
C LEU A 259 13.86 -0.32 -18.90
N ASP A 260 14.66 0.18 -19.85
CA ASP A 260 15.48 -0.67 -20.75
C ASP A 260 16.68 -1.35 -20.08
N ALA A 261 17.02 -0.96 -18.85
CA ALA A 261 17.96 -1.70 -18.01
C ALA A 261 17.20 -2.71 -17.18
N LEU A 262 16.17 -2.28 -16.42
CA LEU A 262 15.32 -3.18 -15.63
C LEU A 262 14.77 -4.36 -16.46
N LEU A 263 14.37 -4.15 -17.71
CA LEU A 263 13.88 -5.22 -18.57
C LEU A 263 14.95 -6.22 -18.99
N ARG A 264 16.24 -5.84 -19.04
CA ARG A 264 17.33 -6.82 -19.25
C ARG A 264 17.56 -7.61 -17.99
N ASP A 265 17.79 -6.93 -16.86
CA ASP A 265 17.96 -7.55 -15.55
C ASP A 265 16.81 -8.53 -15.18
N LEU A 266 15.58 -8.29 -15.68
CA LEU A 266 14.41 -9.16 -15.50
C LEU A 266 14.27 -10.27 -16.54
N ASP A 267 14.68 -10.05 -17.80
CA ASP A 267 14.71 -11.11 -18.81
C ASP A 267 15.84 -12.11 -18.45
N ASP A 268 17.05 -11.61 -18.16
CA ASP A 268 18.22 -12.39 -17.72
C ASP A 268 17.87 -13.28 -16.50
N ALA A 269 17.28 -12.70 -15.46
CA ALA A 269 16.86 -13.44 -14.26
C ALA A 269 15.70 -14.42 -14.52
N SER A 270 14.89 -14.21 -15.58
CA SER A 270 13.82 -15.15 -15.95
C SER A 270 14.36 -16.37 -16.69
N GLU A 271 15.52 -16.27 -17.34
CA GLU A 271 16.19 -17.42 -17.99
C GLU A 271 16.85 -18.33 -16.93
N GLU A 272 17.57 -17.75 -15.95
CA GLU A 272 18.19 -18.50 -14.83
C GLU A 272 17.19 -19.40 -14.06
N HIS A 273 15.98 -18.88 -13.80
CA HIS A 273 14.93 -19.66 -13.12
C HIS A 273 14.35 -20.77 -14.01
N GLY A 274 14.27 -20.53 -15.33
CA GLY A 274 13.75 -21.49 -16.30
C GLY A 274 14.65 -22.72 -16.48
N GLU A 275 15.97 -22.54 -16.44
CA GLU A 275 16.91 -23.68 -16.44
C GLU A 275 16.85 -24.48 -15.13
N THR A 276 16.61 -23.80 -14.00
CA THR A 276 16.59 -24.43 -12.67
C THR A 276 15.33 -25.29 -12.43
N GLU A 277 14.13 -24.86 -12.86
CA GLU A 277 12.90 -25.67 -12.70
C GLU A 277 12.92 -27.01 -13.48
N VAL A 278 13.79 -27.15 -14.50
CA VAL A 278 13.94 -28.41 -15.27
C VAL A 278 14.81 -29.44 -14.53
N ALA A 279 15.73 -29.00 -13.68
CA ALA A 279 16.55 -29.84 -12.81
C ALA A 279 15.79 -30.19 -11.51
N GLY A 280 14.68 -30.92 -11.66
CA GLY A 280 13.61 -30.97 -10.66
C GLY A 280 13.96 -31.50 -9.27
N GLU A 281 14.10 -30.60 -8.30
CA GLU A 281 13.77 -30.82 -6.89
C GLU A 281 12.93 -29.64 -6.37
N PHE A 282 11.67 -29.89 -6.00
CA PHE A 282 10.75 -28.86 -5.50
C PHE A 282 11.05 -28.50 -4.03
N GLU A 283 12.11 -27.74 -3.80
CA GLU A 283 12.34 -27.08 -2.52
C GLU A 283 11.19 -26.10 -2.20
N GLU A 284 10.29 -26.46 -1.26
CA GLU A 284 9.29 -25.51 -0.72
C GLU A 284 9.93 -24.47 0.25
N SER A 285 11.25 -24.30 0.17
CA SER A 285 12.17 -23.70 1.15
C SER A 285 12.41 -22.18 0.95
N GLY A 286 11.43 -21.43 0.45
CA GLY A 286 11.56 -19.97 0.36
C GLY A 286 10.79 -19.33 -0.79
N ARG A 287 9.45 -19.30 -0.69
CA ARG A 287 8.58 -18.63 -1.68
C ARG A 287 9.02 -17.17 -1.90
N ALA A 288 9.65 -16.91 -3.05
CA ALA A 288 10.09 -15.57 -3.45
C ALA A 288 8.93 -14.57 -3.44
N ALA A 289 9.25 -13.31 -3.13
CA ALA A 289 8.27 -12.23 -3.19
C ALA A 289 7.96 -11.89 -4.66
N THR A 290 6.69 -11.75 -5.01
CA THR A 290 6.26 -11.45 -6.39
C THR A 290 6.86 -10.12 -6.86
N THR A 291 7.66 -10.15 -7.92
CA THR A 291 8.28 -8.93 -8.47
C THR A 291 7.21 -8.03 -9.08
N VAL A 292 7.12 -6.80 -8.61
CA VAL A 292 6.20 -5.78 -9.11
C VAL A 292 7.00 -4.67 -9.78
N VAL A 293 6.82 -4.52 -11.09
CA VAL A 293 7.41 -3.43 -11.87
C VAL A 293 6.43 -2.27 -11.94
N VAL A 294 6.81 -1.11 -11.42
CA VAL A 294 6.05 0.13 -11.53
C VAL A 294 6.74 1.03 -12.54
N CYS A 295 6.06 1.40 -13.63
CA CYS A 295 6.62 2.25 -14.68
C CYS A 295 5.60 3.27 -15.21
N ALA A 296 6.07 4.25 -15.99
CA ALA A 296 5.24 5.28 -16.58
C ALA A 296 5.48 5.40 -18.09
N ALA A 297 4.40 5.45 -18.87
CA ALA A 297 4.40 5.61 -20.33
C ALA A 297 5.47 4.77 -21.08
N PRO A 298 5.51 3.43 -20.92
CA PRO A 298 6.46 2.58 -21.63
C PRO A 298 6.26 2.68 -23.14
N SER A 299 7.36 2.57 -23.89
CA SER A 299 7.33 2.46 -25.35
C SER A 299 6.61 1.19 -25.80
N PRO A 300 6.12 1.10 -27.05
CA PRO A 300 5.48 -0.12 -27.56
C PRO A 300 6.34 -1.38 -27.45
N GLU A 301 7.67 -1.24 -27.46
CA GLU A 301 8.60 -2.37 -27.31
C GLU A 301 8.80 -2.78 -25.85
N GLN A 302 8.98 -1.81 -24.96
CA GLN A 302 9.01 -2.05 -23.52
C GLN A 302 7.70 -2.70 -23.05
N ALA A 303 6.57 -2.25 -23.58
CA ALA A 303 5.25 -2.84 -23.36
C ALA A 303 5.16 -4.30 -23.81
N ARG A 304 5.73 -4.66 -24.98
CA ARG A 304 5.77 -6.06 -25.44
C ARG A 304 6.57 -6.95 -24.48
N ARG A 305 7.76 -6.53 -24.05
CA ARG A 305 8.59 -7.27 -23.07
C ARG A 305 7.90 -7.40 -21.71
N LEU A 306 7.33 -6.30 -21.17
CA LEU A 306 6.52 -6.35 -19.95
C LEU A 306 5.32 -7.32 -20.07
N SER A 307 4.66 -7.37 -21.23
CA SER A 307 3.54 -8.29 -21.47
C SER A 307 4.00 -9.76 -21.56
N ALA A 308 5.22 -10.04 -22.01
CA ALA A 308 5.78 -11.39 -22.03
C ALA A 308 6.15 -11.86 -20.61
N LEU A 309 6.87 -11.04 -19.85
CA LEU A 309 7.22 -11.32 -18.44
C LEU A 309 5.98 -11.44 -17.52
N ALA A 310 4.91 -10.68 -17.82
CA ALA A 310 3.63 -10.80 -17.12
C ALA A 310 2.89 -12.12 -17.47
N ALA A 311 2.98 -12.56 -18.73
CA ALA A 311 2.38 -13.81 -19.20
C ALA A 311 3.11 -15.04 -18.63
N SER A 312 4.44 -15.07 -18.61
CA SER A 312 5.21 -16.12 -17.91
C SER A 312 4.92 -16.11 -16.41
N GLY A 313 4.77 -14.92 -15.83
CA GLY A 313 4.51 -14.72 -14.40
C GLY A 313 5.74 -14.37 -13.58
N ALA A 314 6.86 -14.06 -14.23
CA ALA A 314 8.03 -13.48 -13.58
C ALA A 314 7.70 -12.15 -12.88
N VAL A 315 6.76 -11.36 -13.42
CA VAL A 315 6.38 -10.05 -12.88
C VAL A 315 4.87 -9.77 -12.85
N VAL A 316 4.50 -8.78 -12.04
CA VAL A 316 3.23 -8.03 -12.12
C VAL A 316 3.57 -6.57 -12.45
N CYS A 317 2.88 -5.95 -13.41
CA CYS A 317 3.18 -4.60 -13.87
C CYS A 317 2.10 -3.59 -13.44
N LEU A 318 2.52 -2.46 -12.87
CA LEU A 318 1.67 -1.29 -12.61
C LEU A 318 2.14 -0.12 -13.49
N ILE A 319 1.28 0.37 -14.38
CA ILE A 319 1.67 1.30 -15.45
C ILE A 319 0.88 2.61 -15.40
N ASP A 320 1.58 3.76 -15.39
CA ASP A 320 0.95 5.06 -15.69
C ASP A 320 0.68 5.18 -17.19
N GLY A 321 -0.61 5.24 -17.56
CA GLY A 321 -1.04 5.43 -18.95
C GLY A 321 -1.46 4.15 -19.66
N ARG A 322 -1.80 4.29 -20.95
CA ARG A 322 -2.31 3.21 -21.80
C ARG A 322 -1.19 2.38 -22.42
N VAL A 323 -1.43 1.08 -22.52
CA VAL A 323 -0.56 0.10 -23.17
C VAL A 323 -1.41 -0.82 -24.04
N ALA A 324 -0.85 -1.27 -25.17
CA ALA A 324 -1.47 -2.27 -26.03
C ALA A 324 -1.11 -3.69 -25.57
N GLY A 325 -2.09 -4.57 -25.46
CA GLY A 325 -1.93 -5.95 -25.00
C GLY A 325 -3.05 -6.39 -24.07
N HIS A 326 -3.01 -7.64 -23.61
CA HIS A 326 -3.92 -8.12 -22.57
C HIS A 326 -3.58 -7.44 -21.24
N SER A 327 -4.50 -6.64 -20.72
CA SER A 327 -4.27 -5.83 -19.52
C SER A 327 -5.60 -5.50 -18.83
N TRP A 328 -5.52 -5.03 -17.58
CA TRP A 328 -6.67 -4.46 -16.86
C TRP A 328 -6.50 -2.94 -16.72
N ALA A 329 -7.55 -2.19 -17.08
CA ALA A 329 -7.53 -0.73 -17.06
C ALA A 329 -8.30 -0.14 -15.86
N LEU A 330 -7.56 0.42 -14.89
CA LEU A 330 -8.10 1.18 -13.76
C LEU A 330 -8.30 2.65 -14.17
N ARG A 331 -9.51 3.01 -14.58
CA ARG A 331 -9.83 4.36 -15.06
C ARG A 331 -10.22 5.25 -13.88
N VAL A 332 -9.45 6.31 -13.59
CA VAL A 332 -9.70 7.22 -12.47
C VAL A 332 -10.08 8.64 -12.93
N ASP A 333 -11.13 9.20 -12.33
CA ASP A 333 -11.58 10.58 -12.59
C ASP A 333 -10.89 11.61 -11.67
N GLY A 334 -11.02 12.90 -11.99
CA GLY A 334 -10.44 14.00 -11.18
C GLY A 334 -11.02 14.14 -9.76
N ARG A 335 -12.10 13.41 -9.43
CA ARG A 335 -12.67 13.32 -8.07
C ARG A 335 -12.05 12.16 -7.27
N GLY A 336 -11.36 11.24 -7.93
CA GLY A 336 -10.77 10.03 -7.35
C GLY A 336 -11.66 8.79 -7.46
N ARG A 337 -12.75 8.80 -8.25
CA ARG A 337 -13.52 7.58 -8.50
C ARG A 337 -12.78 6.71 -9.52
N VAL A 338 -12.55 5.45 -9.16
CA VAL A 338 -11.89 4.42 -9.97
C VAL A 338 -12.95 3.46 -10.49
N VAL A 339 -12.96 3.20 -11.80
CA VAL A 339 -13.79 2.18 -12.42
C VAL A 339 -12.94 1.25 -13.30
N ALA A 340 -13.26 -0.03 -13.26
CA ALA A 340 -12.80 -1.02 -14.23
C ALA A 340 -14.04 -1.83 -14.67
N PRO A 341 -14.75 -1.39 -15.74
CA PRO A 341 -16.03 -2.00 -16.13
C PRO A 341 -15.90 -3.50 -16.47
N GLU A 342 -14.77 -3.88 -17.06
CA GLU A 342 -14.41 -5.26 -17.43
C GLU A 342 -14.26 -6.19 -16.20
N LEU A 343 -14.14 -5.63 -14.99
CA LEU A 343 -14.03 -6.33 -13.71
C LEU A 343 -15.24 -6.10 -12.79
N GLY A 344 -16.25 -5.33 -13.22
CA GLY A 344 -17.36 -4.91 -12.36
C GLY A 344 -16.90 -4.12 -11.13
N LEU A 345 -15.83 -3.33 -11.25
CA LEU A 345 -15.25 -2.53 -10.17
C LEU A 345 -15.63 -1.04 -10.27
N ASP A 346 -16.02 -0.49 -9.13
CA ASP A 346 -16.34 0.93 -8.89
C ASP A 346 -16.01 1.25 -7.43
N ALA A 347 -15.15 2.25 -7.19
CA ALA A 347 -14.71 2.65 -5.84
C ALA A 347 -14.21 4.11 -5.78
N ASP A 348 -14.36 4.76 -4.62
CA ASP A 348 -13.74 6.05 -4.30
C ASP A 348 -12.32 5.83 -3.75
N SER A 349 -11.29 6.15 -4.55
CA SER A 349 -9.88 6.12 -4.15
C SER A 349 -9.38 7.46 -3.58
N SER A 350 -10.21 8.51 -3.55
CA SER A 350 -9.84 9.78 -2.89
C SER A 350 -9.36 9.65 -1.44
N PRO A 351 -9.82 8.67 -0.62
CA PRO A 351 -9.33 8.48 0.74
C PRO A 351 -8.03 7.66 0.80
N LEU A 352 -7.65 6.96 -0.28
CA LEU A 352 -6.63 5.91 -0.29
C LEU A 352 -5.24 6.46 0.05
N GLY A 353 -4.74 7.49 -0.65
CA GLY A 353 -3.42 8.05 -0.39
C GLY A 353 -3.23 8.54 1.06
N GLY A 354 -4.28 9.13 1.65
CA GLY A 354 -4.27 9.54 3.06
C GLY A 354 -4.26 8.36 4.05
N ALA A 355 -4.89 7.25 3.67
CA ALA A 355 -4.92 6.01 4.44
C ALA A 355 -3.63 5.19 4.34
N VAL A 356 -3.06 5.02 3.14
CA VAL A 356 -1.77 4.38 2.91
C VAL A 356 -0.67 5.14 3.65
N ALA A 357 -0.64 6.47 3.54
CA ALA A 357 0.28 7.31 4.30
C ALA A 357 0.09 7.18 5.83
N ALA A 358 -1.12 6.85 6.32
CA ALA A 358 -1.34 6.54 7.74
C ALA A 358 -0.82 5.15 8.13
N ALA A 359 -1.03 4.14 7.28
CA ALA A 359 -0.54 2.77 7.49
C ALA A 359 0.99 2.71 7.51
N VAL A 360 1.67 3.29 6.52
CA VAL A 360 3.15 3.37 6.50
C VAL A 360 3.70 4.10 7.74
N ARG A 361 2.98 5.11 8.26
CA ARG A 361 3.34 5.77 9.54
C ARG A 361 3.06 4.92 10.77
N ALA A 362 2.12 3.96 10.72
CA ALA A 362 1.88 2.99 11.77
C ALA A 362 2.95 1.88 11.76
N ASP A 363 3.33 1.40 10.58
CA ASP A 363 4.39 0.40 10.39
C ASP A 363 5.74 0.92 10.89
N ARG A 364 6.14 2.13 10.45
CA ARG A 364 7.34 2.82 10.95
C ARG A 364 7.30 3.10 12.47
N ARG A 365 6.12 3.07 13.11
CA ARG A 365 5.96 3.17 14.58
C ARG A 365 5.99 1.81 15.28
N ARG A 366 5.63 0.72 14.61
CA ARG A 366 5.78 -0.68 15.09
C ARG A 366 7.25 -1.07 15.11
N LEU A 367 7.92 -0.98 13.97
CA LEU A 367 9.34 -1.28 13.82
C LEU A 367 10.20 -0.52 14.85
N ARG A 368 9.96 0.78 15.04
CA ARG A 368 10.65 1.61 16.06
C ARG A 368 10.39 1.21 17.52
N ARG A 369 9.33 0.45 17.82
CA ARG A 369 9.05 -0.12 19.15
C ARG A 369 9.67 -1.50 19.30
N GLU A 370 9.68 -2.29 18.23
CA GLU A 370 10.31 -3.62 18.18
C GLU A 370 11.85 -3.52 18.26
N SER A 371 12.44 -2.57 17.54
CA SER A 371 13.89 -2.26 17.61
C SER A 371 14.31 -1.45 18.85
N ALA A 372 13.37 -1.01 19.70
CA ALA A 372 13.73 -0.28 20.91
C ALA A 372 14.16 -1.28 22.01
N PRO A 373 15.36 -1.14 22.61
CA PRO A 373 15.81 -2.05 23.65
C PRO A 373 14.86 -2.00 24.86
N ARG A 374 14.42 -3.18 25.32
CA ARG A 374 13.53 -3.34 26.48
C ARG A 374 14.17 -2.82 27.76
N ARG A 375 13.99 -1.52 28.05
CA ARG A 375 14.20 -0.94 29.39
C ARG A 375 13.32 -1.72 30.38
N GLY A 376 13.91 -2.60 31.18
CA GLY A 376 13.19 -3.51 32.06
C GLY A 376 13.60 -4.98 31.93
N ALA A 377 14.43 -5.36 30.96
CA ALA A 377 15.24 -6.57 31.13
C ALA A 377 16.13 -6.37 32.37
N PRO A 378 16.05 -7.21 33.41
CA PRO A 378 16.87 -7.02 34.61
C PRO A 378 18.34 -7.19 34.23
N THR A 379 19.16 -6.18 34.53
CA THR A 379 20.60 -6.26 34.34
C THR A 379 21.15 -7.37 35.22
N ARG A 380 21.29 -8.58 34.66
CA ARG A 380 22.00 -9.69 35.29
C ARG A 380 23.43 -9.20 35.51
N GLN A 381 23.72 -8.75 36.72
CA GLN A 381 25.04 -8.25 37.08
C GLN A 381 26.02 -9.42 36.87
N LEU A 382 26.81 -9.35 35.79
CA LEU A 382 27.99 -10.20 35.70
C LEU A 382 28.85 -9.84 36.92
N PRO A 383 29.30 -10.83 37.70
CA PRO A 383 30.35 -10.59 38.67
C PRO A 383 31.52 -9.90 37.96
N ARG A 384 32.08 -8.86 38.56
CA ARG A 384 33.24 -8.17 37.99
C ARG A 384 34.42 -9.14 37.96
N THR A 385 34.64 -9.79 36.81
CA THR A 385 35.86 -10.57 36.57
C THR A 385 37.03 -9.62 36.71
N ARG A 386 37.84 -9.88 37.74
CA ARG A 386 39.01 -9.09 38.12
C ARG A 386 40.02 -9.05 36.97
N GLU A 387 40.74 -7.94 36.85
CA GLU A 387 41.70 -7.70 35.77
C GLU A 387 42.68 -8.88 35.60
N ARG A 388 42.73 -9.43 34.38
CA ARG A 388 43.81 -10.31 33.92
C ARG A 388 44.59 -9.57 32.83
N ARG A 389 45.90 -9.73 32.82
CA ARG A 389 46.83 -8.84 32.11
C ARG A 389 46.78 -9.03 30.59
N PRO A 390 47.08 -7.98 29.80
CA PRO A 390 47.54 -8.18 28.43
C PRO A 390 48.93 -8.84 28.47
N GLN A 391 49.00 -10.11 28.09
CA GLN A 391 50.27 -10.82 27.89
C GLN A 391 50.08 -12.05 26.97
N GLU A 392 48.95 -12.77 27.13
CA GLU A 392 48.56 -13.93 26.31
C GLU A 392 48.34 -13.61 24.80
N PHE A 393 48.34 -12.33 24.39
CA PHE A 393 48.15 -11.89 23.00
C PHE A 393 49.45 -11.69 22.20
N GLU A 394 50.62 -11.63 22.84
CA GLU A 394 51.91 -11.50 22.12
C GLU A 394 52.53 -12.88 21.85
N GLU A 395 52.44 -13.83 22.79
CA GLU A 395 52.92 -15.21 22.61
C GLU A 395 52.19 -15.94 21.47
N ALA A 396 50.86 -15.75 21.36
CA ALA A 396 50.07 -16.32 20.26
C ALA A 396 50.53 -15.80 18.88
N ARG A 397 50.99 -14.55 18.79
CA ARG A 397 51.38 -13.91 17.53
C ARG A 397 52.77 -14.34 17.07
N GLN A 398 53.69 -14.59 18.00
CA GLN A 398 55.02 -15.11 17.70
C GLN A 398 54.98 -16.57 17.21
N LEU A 399 53.97 -17.35 17.61
CA LEU A 399 53.74 -18.71 17.12
C LEU A 399 53.21 -18.76 15.68
N GLU A 400 52.31 -17.86 15.29
CA GLU A 400 51.90 -17.73 13.87
C GLU A 400 53.08 -17.27 12.98
N GLU A 401 53.87 -16.31 13.45
CA GLU A 401 54.97 -15.72 12.67
C GLU A 401 56.15 -16.69 12.45
N THR A 402 56.35 -17.65 13.36
CA THR A 402 57.32 -18.75 13.18
C THR A 402 56.82 -19.86 12.26
N GLN A 403 55.54 -20.26 12.36
CA GLN A 403 54.96 -21.24 11.43
C GLN A 403 54.88 -20.72 9.99
N ALA A 404 54.65 -19.42 9.79
CA ALA A 404 54.63 -18.80 8.46
C ALA A 404 55.99 -18.81 7.75
N LEU A 405 57.11 -18.81 8.50
CA LEU A 405 58.46 -18.93 7.96
C LEU A 405 58.80 -20.39 7.59
N GLU A 406 58.48 -21.34 8.47
CA GLU A 406 58.77 -22.76 8.27
C GLU A 406 57.99 -23.34 7.06
N ALA A 407 56.79 -22.82 6.79
CA ALA A 407 55.99 -23.17 5.62
C ALA A 407 56.54 -22.64 4.28
N ALA A 408 57.51 -21.72 4.28
CA ALA A 408 58.06 -21.10 3.06
C ALA A 408 59.31 -21.83 2.51
N GLU A 409 59.92 -22.73 3.28
CA GLU A 409 61.20 -23.38 2.92
C GLU A 409 61.04 -24.75 2.21
N VAL A 410 59.80 -25.27 2.10
CA VAL A 410 59.52 -26.59 1.50
C VAL A 410 59.00 -26.47 0.07
N LEU A 411 59.93 -26.36 -0.89
CA LEU A 411 59.67 -26.57 -2.33
C LEU A 411 60.12 -27.98 -2.77
N PRO A 412 59.22 -28.80 -3.34
CA PRO A 412 59.56 -29.88 -4.26
C PRO A 412 59.34 -29.46 -5.73
N GLU A 413 60.02 -30.14 -6.65
CA GLU A 413 60.14 -29.78 -8.07
C GLU A 413 58.90 -30.14 -8.93
N GLU A 414 58.83 -29.53 -10.13
CA GLU A 414 58.01 -30.04 -11.25
C GLU A 414 58.46 -31.45 -11.67
N PRO A 415 57.58 -32.20 -12.36
CA PRO A 415 58.04 -32.70 -13.66
C PRO A 415 57.09 -32.45 -14.83
N GLU A 416 57.69 -32.45 -16.01
CA GLU A 416 57.11 -32.10 -17.30
C GLU A 416 56.05 -33.05 -17.89
N ARG A 417 55.23 -32.48 -18.80
CA ARG A 417 54.62 -33.10 -20.01
C ARG A 417 53.73 -34.35 -19.85
N SER A 418 52.50 -34.20 -20.35
CA SER A 418 52.11 -34.99 -21.53
C SER A 418 51.12 -34.24 -22.42
N THR A 419 51.16 -34.52 -23.72
CA THR A 419 50.25 -33.94 -24.74
C THR A 419 49.05 -34.84 -24.98
N LEU A 420 47.85 -34.28 -25.15
CA LEU A 420 46.77 -34.94 -25.89
C LEU A 420 45.80 -33.94 -26.54
N ARG A 421 44.94 -34.44 -27.44
CA ARG A 421 44.38 -33.70 -28.58
C ARG A 421 42.92 -34.12 -28.85
N ALA A 422 41.96 -33.24 -28.59
CA ALA A 422 40.54 -33.41 -28.91
C ALA A 422 39.89 -32.01 -29.14
N THR A 423 39.69 -31.57 -30.39
CA THR A 423 38.43 -31.69 -31.18
C THR A 423 37.22 -30.95 -30.59
N ALA A 424 36.85 -29.83 -31.23
CA ALA A 424 35.59 -29.14 -30.97
C ALA A 424 34.40 -29.82 -31.69
N PRO A 425 33.17 -29.80 -31.12
CA PRO A 425 31.95 -30.16 -31.83
C PRO A 425 31.50 -29.04 -32.80
N ALA A 426 30.67 -29.41 -33.78
CA ALA A 426 30.30 -28.55 -34.90
C ALA A 426 28.97 -27.79 -34.70
N ARG A 427 28.75 -26.78 -35.55
CA ARG A 427 27.47 -26.06 -35.68
C ARG A 427 26.40 -26.98 -36.27
N THR A 428 25.24 -27.07 -35.65
CA THR A 428 24.00 -27.58 -36.27
C THR A 428 23.15 -26.42 -36.76
N ALA A 429 22.58 -26.54 -37.97
CA ALA A 429 21.79 -25.48 -38.61
C ALA A 429 20.54 -26.08 -39.28
N THR A 430 19.45 -26.13 -38.51
CA THR A 430 18.08 -26.47 -38.97
C THR A 430 17.10 -25.97 -37.90
N GLY A 431 16.01 -25.27 -38.23
CA GLY A 431 15.64 -24.72 -39.53
C GLY A 431 14.50 -23.70 -39.40
N SER A 432 14.44 -22.72 -40.30
CA SER A 432 13.38 -21.71 -40.30
C SER A 432 12.20 -22.15 -41.16
N ASP A 433 11.13 -22.68 -40.57
CA ASP A 433 9.84 -22.83 -41.29
C ASP A 433 8.62 -22.94 -40.36
N LEU A 434 8.09 -21.78 -39.89
CA LEU A 434 6.73 -21.64 -39.32
C LEU A 434 6.14 -20.22 -39.52
N LEU A 435 6.49 -19.53 -40.60
CA LEU A 435 5.85 -18.27 -41.00
C LEU A 435 4.69 -18.53 -41.98
N ALA A 436 3.61 -19.13 -41.48
CA ALA A 436 2.40 -19.40 -42.23
C ALA A 436 1.21 -18.57 -41.71
N GLU A 437 1.01 -17.38 -42.29
CA GLU A 437 -0.15 -16.52 -42.01
C GLU A 437 -1.41 -17.08 -42.72
N PRO A 438 -2.50 -17.45 -41.99
CA PRO A 438 -3.70 -17.98 -42.61
C PRO A 438 -4.55 -16.85 -43.22
N ALA A 439 -4.36 -16.60 -44.52
CA ALA A 439 -5.02 -15.55 -45.28
C ALA A 439 -6.53 -15.83 -45.59
N ALA A 440 -7.37 -15.94 -44.56
CA ALA A 440 -8.83 -15.94 -44.67
C ALA A 440 -9.48 -15.30 -43.42
N ALA A 441 -10.51 -14.46 -43.49
CA ALA A 441 -11.30 -14.06 -44.67
C ALA A 441 -11.60 -12.56 -44.67
N ARG A 442 -11.35 -11.89 -45.81
CA ARG A 442 -12.05 -10.66 -46.18
C ARG A 442 -13.45 -11.05 -46.65
N ASN A 443 -14.49 -10.46 -46.06
CA ASN A 443 -15.74 -10.00 -46.69
C ASN A 443 -16.89 -9.90 -45.67
N ARG A 444 -17.21 -8.66 -45.24
CA ARG A 444 -18.58 -8.29 -44.83
C ARG A 444 -18.82 -6.79 -45.00
N THR A 445 -19.33 -6.49 -46.19
CA THR A 445 -20.16 -5.36 -46.62
C THR A 445 -20.49 -4.29 -45.58
N THR A 446 -20.08 -3.05 -45.87
CA THR A 446 -20.67 -1.84 -45.30
C THR A 446 -22.13 -1.69 -45.74
N ALA A 447 -23.07 -1.79 -44.79
CA ALA A 447 -24.47 -1.45 -45.00
C ALA A 447 -24.83 -0.24 -44.12
N ALA A 448 -25.02 0.93 -44.74
CA ALA A 448 -25.55 2.09 -44.04
C ALA A 448 -27.06 1.93 -43.86
N SER A 449 -27.56 2.06 -42.63
CA SER A 449 -29.00 2.06 -42.34
C SER A 449 -29.44 3.45 -41.92
N SER A 450 -29.95 4.21 -42.88
CA SER A 450 -30.66 5.48 -42.64
C SER A 450 -32.12 5.16 -42.31
N GLY A 451 -32.44 5.00 -41.02
CA GLY A 451 -33.82 4.89 -40.55
C GLY A 451 -34.52 6.24 -40.60
N THR A 452 -35.68 6.31 -41.24
CA THR A 452 -36.48 7.53 -41.42
C THR A 452 -37.15 8.00 -40.12
N ARG A 453 -37.46 9.29 -40.10
CA ARG A 453 -38.40 9.93 -39.17
C ARG A 453 -39.76 10.02 -39.86
N GLU A 454 -40.81 9.62 -39.16
CA GLU A 454 -42.20 9.94 -39.49
C GLU A 454 -42.79 10.76 -38.33
N ASP A 455 -43.93 11.42 -38.57
CA ASP A 455 -44.49 12.51 -37.75
C ASP A 455 -45.51 12.08 -36.67
#